data_AF-A0A1G9HFI0-F1
#
_entry.id   AF-A0A1G9HFI0-F1
#
_cell.length_a   1.000
_cell.length_b   1.000
_cell.length_c   1.000
_cell.angle_alpha   90.00
_cell.angle_beta   90.00
_cell.angle_gamma   90.00
#
_symmetry.space_group_name_H-M   'P 1'
#
loop_
_entity.id
_entity.type
_entity.pdbx_description
1 polymer ?
#
loop_
_entity_poly.entity_id
_entity_poly.type
_entity_poly.pdbx_seq_one_letter_code
_entity_poly.pdbx_strand_id
1 'polypeptide(L)' 'MIEAVGAQLLFLPPYSPDFNPIEMAFAKLKALLRKAAERSVDGLWNAIGRFVDCFTPQECANYFAACGYDAD' A
#
# COMPACT_ATOMS: atom_id res chain seq x y z
N MET A 1 5.59 20.80 11.33
CA MET A 1 4.38 20.59 10.53
C MET A 1 4.80 20.08 9.17
N ILE A 2 4.07 19.13 8.59
CA ILE A 2 4.39 18.52 7.28
C ILE A 2 4.17 19.51 6.12
N GLU A 3 3.39 20.54 6.36
CA GLU A 3 3.07 21.65 5.47
C GLU A 3 4.31 22.49 5.15
N ALA A 4 5.31 22.51 6.03
CA ALA A 4 6.59 23.20 5.79
C ALA A 4 7.38 22.58 4.62
N VAL A 5 7.09 21.34 4.25
CA VAL A 5 7.66 20.66 3.07
C VAL A 5 6.65 20.55 1.92
N GLY A 6 5.54 21.29 1.98
CA GLY A 6 4.50 21.30 0.93
C GLY A 6 3.53 20.12 0.96
N ALA A 7 3.58 19.27 2.00
CA ALA A 7 2.62 18.18 2.13
C ALA A 7 1.26 18.68 2.66
N GLN A 8 0.19 17.99 2.28
CA GLN A 8 -1.17 18.25 2.74
C GLN A 8 -1.69 17.07 3.57
N LEU A 9 -2.41 17.37 4.64
CA LEU A 9 -3.08 16.36 5.45
C LEU A 9 -4.49 16.09 4.90
N LEU A 10 -4.73 14.86 4.45
CA LEU A 10 -6.05 14.39 4.02
C LEU A 10 -6.73 13.65 5.17
N PHE A 11 -7.87 14.16 5.62
CA PHE A 11 -8.65 13.51 6.67
C PHE A 11 -9.60 12.48 6.07
N LEU A 12 -9.58 11.25 6.61
CA LEU A 12 -10.55 10.22 6.30
C LEU A 12 -11.65 10.19 7.38
N PRO A 13 -12.90 9.90 7.01
CA PRO A 13 -13.93 9.60 7.99
C PRO A 13 -13.52 8.39 8.85
N PRO A 14 -13.91 8.35 10.15
CA PRO A 14 -13.61 7.22 11.01
C PRO A 14 -14.06 5.88 10.40
N TYR A 15 -13.26 4.83 10.60
CA TYR A 15 -13.56 3.46 10.14
C TYR A 15 -13.88 3.34 8.64
N SER A 16 -13.27 4.18 7.79
CA SER A 16 -13.47 4.15 6.34
C SER A 16 -12.24 3.59 5.60
N PRO A 17 -11.93 2.28 5.73
CA PRO A 17 -10.79 1.68 5.06
C PRO A 17 -10.94 1.72 3.52
N ASP A 18 -12.18 1.81 3.02
CA ASP A 18 -12.48 1.87 1.59
C ASP A 18 -11.92 3.14 0.92
N PHE A 19 -11.60 4.17 1.70
CA PHE A 19 -10.96 5.41 1.22
C PHE A 19 -9.43 5.40 1.44
N ASN A 20 -8.82 4.27 1.81
CA ASN A 20 -7.39 4.19 2.04
C ASN A 20 -6.71 3.23 1.04
N PRO A 21 -6.06 3.74 -0.03
CA PRO A 21 -5.48 2.92 -1.09
C PRO A 21 -4.45 1.89 -0.60
N ILE A 22 -3.81 2.15 0.54
CA ILE A 22 -2.81 1.24 1.12
C ILE A 22 -3.41 -0.10 1.53
N GLU A 23 -4.71 -0.15 1.86
CA GLU A 23 -5.38 -1.38 2.29
C GLU A 23 -5.37 -2.45 1.19
N MET A 24 -5.60 -2.04 -0.07
CA MET A 24 -5.54 -2.92 -1.24
C MET A 24 -4.12 -3.44 -1.47
N ALA A 25 -3.13 -2.54 -1.41
CA ALA A 25 -1.72 -2.91 -1.56
C ALA A 25 -1.28 -3.90 -0.47
N PHE A 26 -1.66 -3.66 0.79
CA PHE A 26 -1.34 -4.53 1.92
C PHE A 26 -2.07 -5.86 1.84
N ALA A 27 -3.29 -5.91 1.31
CA ALA A 27 -4.00 -7.16 1.07
C ALA A 27 -3.20 -8.08 0.11
N LYS A 28 -2.73 -7.53 -1.01
CA LYS A 28 -1.86 -8.26 -1.96
C LYS A 28 -0.53 -8.66 -1.32
N LEU A 29 0.16 -7.74 -0.64
CA LEU A 29 1.44 -8.03 0.02
C LEU A 29 1.28 -9.16 1.06
N LYS A 30 0.25 -9.10 1.91
CA LYS A 30 -0.06 -10.16 2.89
C LYS A 30 -0.30 -11.50 2.20
N ALA A 31 -0.98 -11.54 1.06
CA ALA A 31 -1.19 -12.78 0.31
C ALA A 31 0.13 -13.37 -0.21
N LEU A 32 1.02 -12.53 -0.77
CA LEU A 32 2.35 -12.95 -1.23
C LEU A 32 3.22 -13.47 -0.08
N LEU A 33 3.25 -12.77 1.05
CA LEU A 33 4.02 -13.17 2.23
C LEU A 33 3.50 -14.49 2.82
N ARG A 34 2.18 -14.66 2.91
CA ARG A 34 1.57 -15.94 3.34
C ARG A 34 1.96 -17.10 2.41
N LYS A 35 2.03 -16.85 1.11
CA LYS A 35 2.48 -17.84 0.12
C LYS A 35 3.98 -18.16 0.25
N ALA A 36 4.82 -17.17 0.56
CA ALA A 36 6.25 -17.37 0.78
C ALA A 36 6.56 -18.16 2.06
N ALA A 37 5.71 -18.03 3.08
CA ALA A 37 5.77 -18.82 4.32
C ALA A 37 7.12 -18.74 5.08
N GLU A 38 7.83 -17.62 4.96
CA GLU A 38 9.09 -17.36 5.66
C GLU A 38 8.93 -17.49 7.18
N ARG A 39 9.94 -18.08 7.84
CA ARG A 39 9.94 -18.36 9.29
C ARG A 39 11.02 -17.64 10.08
N SER A 40 11.79 -16.77 9.41
CA SER A 40 12.76 -15.89 10.04
C SER A 40 12.44 -14.43 9.71
N VAL A 41 12.89 -13.53 10.59
CA VAL A 41 12.75 -12.08 10.39
C VAL A 41 13.52 -11.65 9.13
N ASP A 42 14.74 -12.16 8.93
CA ASP A 42 15.55 -11.84 7.74
C ASP A 42 14.91 -12.37 6.45
N GLY A 43 14.37 -13.59 6.49
CA GLY A 43 13.63 -14.15 5.35
C GLY A 43 12.41 -13.32 5.01
N LEU A 44 11.65 -12.87 6.03
CA LEU A 44 10.51 -11.99 5.86
C LEU A 44 10.91 -10.64 5.23
N TRP A 45 11.97 -10.00 5.71
CA TRP A 45 12.48 -8.73 5.14
C TRP A 45 12.90 -8.88 3.68
N ASN A 46 13.65 -9.95 3.37
CA ASN A 46 14.05 -10.25 1.99
C ASN A 46 12.85 -10.53 1.09
N ALA A 47 11.81 -11.20 1.60
CA ALA A 47 10.57 -11.43 0.86
C ALA A 47 9.80 -10.13 0.62
N ILE A 48 9.68 -9.25 1.61
CA ILE A 48 9.07 -7.93 1.46
C ILE A 48 9.78 -7.15 0.35
N GLY A 49 11.11 -7.04 0.39
CA GLY A 49 11.88 -6.33 -0.62
C GLY A 49 11.59 -6.81 -2.04
N ARG A 50 11.62 -8.13 -2.27
CA ARG A 50 11.30 -8.72 -3.58
C ARG A 50 9.86 -8.48 -4.02
N PHE A 51 8.90 -8.50 -3.10
CA PHE A 51 7.49 -8.36 -3.44
C PHE A 51 7.06 -6.91 -3.67
N VAL A 52 7.76 -5.93 -3.11
CA VAL A 52 7.51 -4.51 -3.42
C VAL A 52 7.73 -4.24 -4.91
N ASP A 53 8.71 -4.90 -5.55
CA ASP A 53 8.95 -4.78 -6.99
C ASP A 53 7.82 -5.36 -7.86
N CYS A 54 6.88 -6.11 -7.26
CA CYS A 54 5.71 -6.67 -7.96
C CYS A 54 4.53 -5.68 -8.04
N PHE A 55 4.65 -4.48 -7.49
CA PHE A 55 3.62 -3.43 -7.55
C PHE A 55 3.96 -2.46 -8.67
N THR A 56 3.22 -2.57 -9.77
CA THR A 56 3.44 -1.70 -10.93
C THR A 56 2.83 -0.31 -10.70
N PRO A 57 3.37 0.75 -11.33
CA PRO A 57 2.78 2.09 -11.24
C PRO A 57 1.29 2.12 -11.63
N GLN A 58 0.92 1.39 -12.69
CA GLN A 58 -0.46 1.30 -13.14
C GLN A 58 -1.38 0.64 -12.09
N GLU A 59 -0.90 -0.43 -11.46
CA GLU A 59 -1.65 -1.11 -10.41
C GLU A 59 -1.84 -0.20 -9.18
N CYS A 60 -0.79 0.52 -8.78
CA CYS A 60 -0.88 1.51 -7.72
C CYS A 60 -1.90 2.60 -8.06
N ALA A 61 -1.86 3.16 -9.27
CA ALA A 61 -2.84 4.13 -9.74
C ALA A 61 -4.29 3.59 -9.66
N ASN A 62 -4.49 2.31 -10.00
CA ASN A 62 -5.80 1.68 -9.89
C ASN A 62 -6.29 1.59 -8.42
N TYR A 63 -5.40 1.44 -7.43
CA TYR A 63 -5.79 1.47 -6.01
C TYR A 63 -6.28 2.85 -5.60
N PHE A 64 -5.64 3.93 -6.07
CA PHE A 64 -6.09 5.29 -5.82
C PHE A 64 -7.47 5.54 -6.46
N ALA A 65 -7.63 5.19 -7.74
CA ALA A 65 -8.91 5.33 -8.44
C ALA A 65 -10.04 4.53 -7.76
N ALA A 66 -9.75 3.31 -7.29
CA ALA A 66 -10.73 2.49 -6.57
C ALA A 66 -11.23 3.13 -5.25
N CYS A 67 -10.41 3.98 -4.63
CA CYS A 67 -10.76 4.74 -3.43
C CYS A 67 -11.35 6.13 -3.73
N GLY A 68 -11.61 6.46 -5.00
CA GLY A 68 -12.15 7.75 -5.43
C GLY A 68 -11.11 8.86 -5.59
N TYR A 69 -9.82 8.51 -5.65
CA TYR A 69 -8.74 9.43 -5.99
C TYR A 69 -8.40 9.22 -7.47
N ASP A 70 -9.19 9.83 -8.36
CA ASP A 70 -8.87 9.84 -9.78
C ASP A 70 -7.53 10.56 -9.99
N ALA A 71 -6.63 9.93 -10.74
CA ALA A 71 -5.44 10.59 -11.24
C ALA A 71 -5.87 11.40 -12.47
N ASP A 72 -5.88 12.73 -12.37
CA ASP A 72 -5.96 13.62 -13.53
C ASP A 72 -4.82 13.34 -14.53
#